data_AF-A0A8X6VY70-F1
#
_entry.id   AF-A0A8X6VY70-F1
#
_cell.length_a   1.000
_cell.length_b   1.000
_cell.length_c   1.000
_cell.angle_alpha   90.00
_cell.angle_beta   90.00
_cell.angle_gamma   90.00
#
_symmetry.space_group_name_H-M   'P 1'
#
loop_
_entity.id
_entity.type
_entity.pdbx_description
1 polymer ?
#
loop_
_entity_poly.entity_id
_entity_poly.type
_entity_poly.pdbx_seq_one_letter_code
_entity_poly.pdbx_strand_id
1 'polypeptide(L)'
;MIVIALSGYGPGLVAAMSWDGNLLTLPLLLENYDPPLINLPSLVLRIASDVEWSSEKECFQSFCREMAAFYAVPEKKIHSENFNKTEANGEKSFNWIIEHAIYTAIKKDLKPPNHFSTDASILRIANLPDLYKVFERC
;
A
#
# COMPACT_ATOMS: atom_id res chain seq x y z
N MET A 1 11.33 -17.97 -15.34
CA MET A 1 11.35 -18.49 -13.94
C MET A 1 11.62 -17.32 -13.01
N ILE A 2 10.59 -16.53 -12.70
CA ILE A 2 10.67 -15.52 -11.62
C ILE A 2 10.01 -16.19 -10.43
N VAL A 3 10.78 -17.04 -9.74
CA VAL A 3 10.43 -17.48 -8.40
C VAL A 3 11.17 -16.51 -7.49
N ILE A 4 10.54 -15.41 -7.08
CA ILE A 4 10.99 -14.71 -5.88
C ILE A 4 10.46 -15.53 -4.70
N ALA A 5 11.01 -16.73 -4.55
CA ALA A 5 11.13 -17.31 -3.24
C ALA A 5 12.33 -16.57 -2.63
N LEU A 6 12.08 -15.76 -1.59
CA LEU A 6 13.14 -15.39 -0.67
C LEU A 6 13.54 -16.69 0.05
N SER A 7 14.34 -17.52 -0.63
CA SER A 7 14.89 -18.75 -0.12
C SER A 7 15.83 -18.40 1.04
N GLY A 8 15.31 -18.41 2.27
CA GLY A 8 16.16 -18.33 3.46
C GLY A 8 15.49 -17.99 4.79
N TYR A 9 14.33 -17.32 4.84
CA TYR A 9 13.80 -16.82 6.11
C TYR A 9 12.27 -16.91 6.23
N GLY A 10 11.80 -18.00 6.84
CA GLY A 10 10.47 -18.08 7.47
C GLY A 10 9.24 -17.98 6.54
N PRO A 11 8.01 -18.06 7.10
CA PRO A 11 6.75 -18.09 6.34
C PRO A 11 6.31 -16.71 5.79
N GLY A 12 7.26 -15.84 5.41
CA GLY A 12 6.99 -14.46 5.01
C GLY A 12 7.31 -14.17 3.54
N LEU A 13 6.30 -13.71 2.81
CA LEU A 13 6.31 -13.25 1.40
C LEU A 13 6.66 -14.29 0.34
N VAL A 14 5.63 -14.85 -0.31
CA VAL A 14 5.79 -15.58 -1.58
C VAL A 14 4.84 -14.99 -2.62
N ALA A 15 5.38 -14.22 -3.56
CA ALA A 15 4.74 -14.06 -4.85
C ALA A 15 5.07 -15.32 -5.67
N ALA A 16 4.10 -16.21 -5.86
CA ALA A 16 4.31 -17.46 -6.59
C ALA A 16 3.78 -17.35 -8.02
N MET A 17 4.56 -17.82 -8.98
CA MET A 17 4.12 -18.05 -10.35
C MET A 17 4.22 -19.54 -10.66
N SER A 18 3.24 -20.06 -11.39
CA SER A 18 3.27 -21.44 -11.89
C SER A 18 4.23 -21.59 -13.07
N TRP A 19 4.54 -22.84 -13.44
CA TRP A 19 5.48 -23.15 -14.53
C TRP A 19 4.94 -22.73 -15.91
N ASP A 20 3.62 -22.63 -16.03
CA ASP A 20 2.85 -22.16 -17.19
C ASP A 20 2.68 -20.62 -17.21
N GLY A 21 3.26 -19.89 -16.25
CA GLY A 21 3.29 -18.42 -16.25
C GLY A 21 2.08 -17.76 -15.60
N ASN A 22 1.25 -18.50 -14.86
CA ASN A 22 0.11 -17.95 -14.13
C ASN A 22 0.56 -17.45 -12.74
N LEU A 23 0.07 -16.28 -12.34
CA LEU A 23 0.27 -15.78 -10.98
C LEU A 23 -0.63 -16.55 -10.02
N LEU A 24 -0.03 -17.19 -9.01
CA LEU A 24 -0.74 -18.01 -8.03
C LEU A 24 -1.02 -17.23 -6.74
N THR A 25 -0.04 -16.49 -6.23
CA THR A 25 -0.15 -15.80 -4.94
C THR A 25 0.52 -14.43 -4.96
N LEU A 26 0.03 -13.53 -4.09
CA LEU A 26 0.65 -12.25 -3.79
C LEU A 26 1.05 -12.19 -2.31
N PRO A 27 2.06 -11.39 -1.94
CA PRO A 27 2.49 -11.30 -0.54
C PRO A 27 1.48 -10.59 0.35
N LEU A 28 1.06 -11.23 1.44
CA LEU A 28 0.21 -10.58 2.45
C LEU A 28 1.04 -9.59 3.28
N LEU A 29 0.96 -8.30 2.95
CA LEU A 29 1.69 -7.24 3.66
C LEU A 29 0.99 -6.74 4.92
N LEU A 30 -0.35 -6.76 4.92
CA LEU A 30 -1.17 -6.11 5.93
C LEU A 30 -2.47 -6.90 6.11
N GLU A 31 -2.79 -7.26 7.35
CA GLU A 31 -4.03 -7.99 7.63
C GLU A 31 -5.25 -7.15 7.26
N ASN A 32 -6.28 -7.80 6.70
CA ASN A 32 -7.53 -7.17 6.29
C ASN A 32 -7.38 -6.10 5.20
N TYR A 33 -6.31 -6.15 4.40
CA TYR A 33 -6.11 -5.26 3.27
C TYR A 33 -5.72 -6.02 2.02
N ASP A 34 -6.59 -5.96 1.02
CA ASP A 34 -6.31 -6.47 -0.32
C ASP A 34 -5.94 -5.31 -1.26
N PRO A 35 -4.83 -5.43 -2.02
CA PRO A 35 -4.41 -4.40 -2.96
C PRO A 35 -5.40 -4.31 -4.14
N PRO A 36 -5.41 -3.19 -4.88
CA PRO A 36 -6.25 -3.02 -6.07
C PRO A 36 -5.80 -3.95 -7.21
N LEU A 37 -6.35 -5.16 -7.27
CA LEU A 37 -6.03 -6.17 -8.29
C LEU A 37 -6.26 -5.72 -9.75
N ILE A 38 -7.03 -4.66 -9.97
CA ILE A 38 -7.17 -4.02 -11.29
C ILE A 38 -5.81 -3.54 -11.85
N ASN A 39 -4.86 -3.23 -10.98
CA ASN A 39 -3.51 -2.78 -11.36
C ASN A 39 -2.52 -3.94 -11.54
N LEU A 40 -2.96 -5.20 -11.44
CA LEU A 40 -2.09 -6.36 -11.54
C LEU A 40 -1.33 -6.44 -12.87
N PRO A 41 -1.94 -6.16 -14.05
CA PRO A 41 -1.20 -6.16 -15.31
C PRO A 41 -0.06 -5.13 -15.31
N SER A 42 -0.30 -3.95 -14.74
CA SER A 42 0.72 -2.91 -14.60
C SER A 42 1.84 -3.34 -13.67
N LEU A 43 1.53 -4.01 -12.55
CA LEU A 43 2.54 -4.58 -11.66
C LEU A 43 3.43 -5.58 -12.41
N VAL A 44 2.84 -6.53 -13.13
CA VAL A 44 3.60 -7.55 -13.88
C VAL A 44 4.53 -6.89 -14.90
N LEU A 45 4.06 -5.88 -15.63
CA LEU A 45 4.87 -5.12 -16.57
C LEU A 45 6.05 -4.44 -15.87
N ARG A 46 5.79 -3.72 -14.77
CA ARG A 46 6.83 -2.97 -14.04
C ARG A 46 7.84 -3.87 -13.35
N ILE A 47 7.43 -5.01 -12.82
CA ILE A 47 8.38 -6.00 -12.31
C ILE A 47 9.34 -6.45 -13.42
N ALA A 48 8.82 -6.67 -14.63
CA ALA A 48 9.66 -7.10 -15.75
C ALA A 48 10.58 -6.00 -16.28
N SER A 49 10.15 -4.72 -16.28
CA SER A 49 10.88 -3.61 -16.90
C SER A 49 11.72 -2.76 -15.94
N ASP A 50 11.23 -2.55 -14.71
CA ASP A 50 11.73 -1.49 -13.81
C ASP A 50 12.54 -2.05 -12.63
N VAL A 51 12.55 -3.38 -12.45
CA VAL A 51 13.37 -4.04 -11.42
C VAL A 51 14.78 -4.31 -11.95
N GLU A 52 15.78 -3.93 -11.17
CA GLU A 52 17.20 -4.18 -11.48
C GLU A 52 17.60 -5.59 -11.04
N TRP A 53 17.68 -6.53 -11.97
CA TRP A 53 17.93 -7.95 -11.65
C TRP A 53 19.40 -8.33 -11.47
N SER A 54 20.35 -7.43 -11.78
CA SER A 54 21.78 -7.76 -11.82
C SER A 54 22.46 -7.66 -10.45
N SER A 55 22.02 -6.70 -9.61
CA SER A 55 22.61 -6.43 -8.30
C SER A 55 21.63 -6.82 -7.21
N GLU A 56 22.03 -7.71 -6.29
CA GLU A 56 21.16 -8.23 -5.22
C GLU A 56 20.46 -7.12 -4.42
N LYS A 57 21.22 -6.12 -3.97
CA LYS A 57 20.69 -5.03 -3.15
C LYS A 57 19.68 -4.18 -3.92
N GLU A 58 20.02 -3.80 -5.15
CA GLU A 58 19.16 -2.96 -5.99
C GLU A 58 17.95 -3.74 -6.49
N CYS A 59 18.08 -5.04 -6.73
CA CYS A 59 16.99 -5.96 -7.03
C CYS A 59 15.95 -5.93 -5.92
N PHE A 60 16.35 -6.17 -4.67
CA PHE A 60 15.41 -6.13 -3.54
C PHE A 60 14.80 -4.74 -3.36
N GLN A 61 15.60 -3.68 -3.48
CA GLN A 61 15.12 -2.32 -3.29
C GLN A 61 14.10 -1.90 -4.37
N SER A 62 14.39 -2.15 -5.64
CA SER A 62 13.51 -1.82 -6.77
C SER A 62 12.25 -2.69 -6.78
N PHE A 63 12.38 -4.00 -6.52
CA PHE A 63 11.22 -4.89 -6.39
C PHE A 63 10.29 -4.47 -5.25
N CYS A 64 10.83 -4.20 -4.05
CA CYS A 64 10.03 -3.73 -2.92
C CYS A 64 9.33 -2.40 -3.23
N ARG A 65 9.95 -1.52 -4.02
CA ARG A 65 9.34 -0.26 -4.45
C ARG A 65 8.15 -0.48 -5.37
N GLU A 66 8.25 -1.37 -6.36
CA GLU A 66 7.12 -1.69 -7.25
C GLU A 66 5.99 -2.40 -6.51
N MET A 67 6.34 -3.30 -5.58
CA MET A 67 5.35 -3.93 -4.69
C MET A 67 4.66 -2.88 -3.81
N ALA A 68 5.40 -1.97 -3.18
CA ALA A 68 4.83 -0.90 -2.36
C ALA A 68 3.92 0.01 -3.20
N ALA A 69 4.29 0.33 -4.43
CA ALA A 69 3.46 1.12 -5.34
C ALA A 69 2.15 0.41 -5.72
N PHE A 70 2.18 -0.92 -5.90
CA PHE A 70 0.98 -1.71 -6.18
C PHE A 70 0.04 -1.83 -4.96
N TYR A 71 0.60 -1.97 -3.76
CA TYR A 71 -0.16 -1.97 -2.50
C TYR A 71 -0.54 -0.57 -2.01
N ALA A 72 -0.05 0.49 -2.65
CA ALA A 72 -0.44 1.84 -2.30
C ALA A 72 -1.92 2.07 -2.60
N VAL A 73 -2.56 2.84 -1.72
CA VAL A 73 -3.96 3.21 -1.85
C VAL A 73 -4.14 4.08 -3.10
N PRO A 74 -4.91 3.65 -4.11
CA PRO A 74 -5.05 4.42 -5.34
C PRO A 74 -5.92 5.65 -5.11
N GLU A 75 -5.41 6.82 -5.52
CA GLU A 75 -6.10 8.12 -5.43
C GLU A 75 -7.52 8.10 -6.02
N LYS A 76 -7.71 7.33 -7.11
CA LYS A 76 -9.00 7.20 -7.81
C LYS A 76 -10.09 6.49 -6.99
N LYS A 77 -9.73 5.72 -5.95
CA LYS A 77 -10.72 5.11 -5.03
C LYS A 77 -11.25 6.10 -4.00
N ILE A 78 -10.54 7.20 -3.73
CA ILE A 78 -10.93 8.21 -2.74
C ILE A 78 -12.07 9.09 -3.26
N HIS A 79 -12.14 9.33 -4.57
CA HIS A 79 -13.10 10.26 -5.19
C HIS A 79 -14.39 9.60 -5.73
N SER A 80 -14.52 8.28 -5.63
CA SER A 80 -15.75 7.60 -6.06
C SER A 80 -16.73 7.50 -4.89
N GLU A 81 -17.70 8.41 -4.83
CA GLU A 81 -18.81 8.40 -3.86
C GLU A 81 -19.64 7.09 -3.87
N ASN A 82 -19.42 6.22 -4.87
CA ASN A 82 -20.13 4.96 -5.05
C ASN A 82 -19.63 3.79 -4.18
N PHE A 83 -18.52 3.93 -3.45
CA PHE A 83 -17.96 2.83 -2.63
C PHE A 83 -18.51 2.74 -1.20
N ASN A 84 -19.29 3.70 -0.74
CA ASN A 84 -19.98 3.61 0.55
C ASN A 84 -21.20 2.64 0.52
N LYS A 85 -21.49 2.00 -0.63
CA LYS A 85 -22.70 1.18 -0.82
C LYS A 85 -22.50 -0.33 -0.72
N THR A 86 -21.30 -0.82 -0.43
CA THR A 86 -21.07 -2.26 -0.21
C THR A 86 -21.24 -2.65 1.26
N GLU A 87 -22.44 -2.43 1.82
CA GLU A 87 -22.87 -3.11 3.06
C GLU A 87 -23.69 -4.38 2.78
N ALA A 88 -23.75 -4.83 1.51
CA ALA A 88 -24.64 -5.91 1.10
C ALA A 88 -24.05 -7.33 1.22
N ASN A 89 -22.75 -7.51 1.55
CA ASN A 89 -22.13 -8.85 1.49
C ASN A 89 -21.02 -9.13 2.54
N GLY A 90 -20.95 -8.37 3.64
CA GLY A 90 -19.94 -8.56 4.69
C GLY A 90 -18.52 -8.10 4.33
N GLU A 91 -18.31 -7.55 3.14
CA GLU A 91 -17.06 -6.86 2.77
C GLU A 91 -16.92 -5.54 3.51
N LYS A 92 -15.70 -5.23 3.98
CA LYS A 92 -15.43 -4.03 4.76
C LYS A 92 -15.39 -2.82 3.85
N SER A 93 -16.04 -1.72 4.25
CA SER A 93 -15.99 -0.48 3.50
C SER A 93 -14.57 0.05 3.42
N PHE A 94 -14.26 0.78 2.35
CA PHE A 94 -12.93 1.34 2.16
C PHE A 94 -12.52 2.30 3.29
N ASN A 95 -13.47 3.09 3.82
CA ASN A 95 -13.23 3.95 4.99
C ASN A 95 -12.84 3.14 6.22
N TRP A 96 -13.51 2.00 6.44
CA TRP A 96 -13.15 1.09 7.53
C TRP A 96 -11.72 0.57 7.35
N ILE A 97 -11.35 0.15 6.13
CA ILE A 97 -10.00 -0.35 5.81
C ILE A 97 -8.94 0.74 6.08
N ILE A 98 -9.19 1.97 5.63
CA ILE A 98 -8.28 3.10 5.86
C ILE A 98 -8.08 3.33 7.35
N GLU A 99 -9.16 3.44 8.11
CA GLU A 99 -9.12 3.74 9.55
C GLU A 99 -8.52 2.59 10.38
N HIS A 100 -8.93 1.35 10.12
CA HIS A 100 -8.69 0.23 11.03
C HIS A 100 -7.57 -0.70 10.58
N ALA A 101 -7.25 -0.77 9.28
CA ALA A 101 -6.11 -1.55 8.78
C ALA A 101 -4.91 -0.62 8.53
N ILE A 102 -5.06 0.35 7.62
CA ILE A 102 -3.94 1.15 7.13
C ILE A 102 -3.42 2.11 8.20
N TYR A 103 -4.28 2.94 8.82
CA TYR A 103 -3.83 3.85 9.87
C TYR A 103 -3.32 3.12 11.12
N THR A 104 -3.87 1.95 11.44
CA THR A 104 -3.36 1.09 12.52
C THR A 104 -1.91 0.66 12.24
N ALA A 105 -1.63 0.16 11.04
CA ALA A 105 -0.27 -0.21 10.64
C ALA A 105 0.66 1.01 10.55
N ILE A 106 0.20 2.13 10.01
CA ILE A 106 0.98 3.37 9.95
C ILE A 106 1.42 3.80 11.35
N LYS A 107 0.49 3.82 12.32
CA LYS A 107 0.80 4.20 13.71
C LYS A 107 1.83 3.26 14.37
N LYS A 108 1.86 1.99 13.98
CA LYS A 108 2.69 0.97 14.60
C LYS A 108 4.07 0.85 13.94
N ASP A 109 4.12 0.84 12.61
CA ASP A 109 5.27 0.36 11.84
C ASP A 109 5.91 1.42 10.93
N LEU A 110 5.22 2.52 10.61
CA LEU A 110 5.77 3.55 9.72
C LEU A 110 6.86 4.37 10.42
N LYS A 111 8.05 4.39 9.82
CA LYS A 111 9.14 5.30 10.18
C LYS A 111 9.23 6.40 9.10
N PRO A 112 8.59 7.56 9.30
CA PRO A 112 8.50 8.57 8.25
C PRO A 112 9.89 9.15 7.95
N PRO A 113 10.30 9.22 6.67
CA PRO A 113 11.54 9.86 6.28
C PRO A 113 11.41 11.40 6.38
N ASN A 114 12.54 12.07 6.58
CA ASN A 114 12.57 13.53 6.80
C ASN A 114 11.92 14.35 5.67
N HIS A 115 12.04 13.89 4.42
CA HIS A 115 11.52 14.60 3.26
C HIS A 115 9.99 14.71 3.23
N PHE A 116 9.26 13.90 4.02
CA PHE A 116 7.80 14.01 4.15
C PHE A 116 7.32 15.37 4.65
N SER A 117 8.18 16.09 5.38
CA SER A 117 7.91 17.44 5.87
C SER A 117 8.05 18.53 4.79
N THR A 118 8.74 18.22 3.69
CA THR A 118 9.13 19.20 2.65
C THR A 118 8.49 18.92 1.30
N ASP A 119 8.08 17.69 1.02
CA ASP A 119 7.55 17.24 -0.27
C ASP A 119 6.02 17.24 -0.36
N ALA A 120 5.35 17.85 0.63
CA ALA A 120 3.90 17.87 0.79
C ALA A 120 3.23 16.53 1.15
N SER A 121 3.99 15.48 1.49
CA SER A 121 3.42 14.22 2.00
C SER A 121 2.66 14.40 3.31
N ILE A 122 3.18 15.25 4.22
CA ILE A 122 2.51 15.60 5.48
C ILE A 122 2.46 17.12 5.60
N LEU A 123 1.24 17.68 5.57
CA LEU A 123 1.00 19.12 5.63
C LEU A 123 0.20 19.49 6.89
N ARG A 124 0.69 20.48 7.64
CA ARG A 124 -0.07 21.08 8.73
C ARG A 124 -1.10 22.06 8.17
N ILE A 125 -2.36 21.63 8.11
CA ILE A 125 -3.46 22.46 7.61
C ILE A 125 -4.07 23.40 8.65
N ALA A 126 -3.94 23.07 9.94
CA ALA A 126 -4.53 23.84 11.03
C ALA A 126 -3.75 23.69 12.34
N ASN A 127 -4.04 24.56 13.30
CA ASN A 127 -3.47 24.56 14.64
C ASN A 127 -4.57 24.86 15.67
N LEU A 128 -4.79 23.96 16.63
CA LEU A 128 -5.87 24.07 17.61
C LEU A 128 -5.85 25.39 18.43
N PRO A 129 -4.71 25.85 18.97
CA PRO A 129 -4.61 27.16 19.63
C PRO A 129 -5.12 28.34 18.81
N ASP A 130 -4.92 28.34 17.49
CA ASP A 130 -5.40 29.44 16.63
C ASP A 130 -6.89 29.29 16.33
N LEU A 131 -7.37 28.05 16.19
CA LEU A 131 -8.81 27.78 16.05
C LEU A 131 -9.60 28.18 17.29
N TYR A 132 -9.09 27.91 18.48
CA TYR A 132 -9.77 28.25 19.74
C TYR A 132 -9.87 29.75 20.04
N LYS A 133 -9.15 30.61 19.31
CA LYS A 133 -9.32 32.08 19.40
C LYS A 133 -10.56 32.59 18.66
N VAL A 134 -11.05 31.82 17.69
CA VAL A 134 -12.18 32.19 16.84
C VAL A 134 -13.43 31.39 17.23
N PHE A 135 -13.26 30.11 17.56
CA PHE A 135 -14.34 29.22 17.96
C PHE A 135 -14.42 29.09 19.48
N GLU A 136 -15.15 30.01 20.11
CA GLU A 136 -15.45 29.99 21.55
C GLU A 136 -16.81 29.31 21.82
N ARG A 137 -17.01 28.84 23.06
CA ARG A 137 -18.30 28.30 23.51
C ARG A 137 -19.31 29.45 23.65
N CYS A 138 -20.58 29.19 23.33
CA CYS A 138 -21.69 30.12 23.60
C CYS A 138 -21.86 30.39 25.10
#